data_AF-S9RFS5-F1
#
_entry.id   AF-S9RFS5-F1
#
_cell.length_a   1.000
_cell.length_b   1.000
_cell.length_c   1.000
_cell.angle_alpha   90.00
_cell.angle_beta   90.00
_cell.angle_gamma   90.00
#
_symmetry.space_group_name_H-M   'P 1'
#
loop_
_entity.id
_entity.type
_entity.pdbx_description
1 polymer ?
#
loop_
_entity_poly.entity_id
_entity_poly.type
_entity_poly.pdbx_seq_one_letter_code
_entity_poly.pdbx_strand_id
1 'polypeptide(L)' 'MKKKTIAIIQCILYLIAPYIALQLCRMNRSIVTDNLFFIFLILLTISFWFSIWKLEKALDNDSQ' A
#
# COMPACT_ATOMS: atom_id res chain seq x y z
N MET A 1 -14.58 -8.31 -15.22
CA MET A 1 -14.48 -8.66 -13.78
C MET A 1 -13.12 -8.28 -13.20
N LYS A 2 -12.01 -8.67 -13.86
CA LYS A 2 -10.61 -8.38 -13.47
C LYS A 2 -10.31 -6.93 -13.03
N LYS A 3 -10.68 -5.91 -13.81
CA LYS A 3 -10.46 -4.48 -13.46
C LYS A 3 -11.22 -4.00 -12.22
N LYS A 4 -12.44 -4.53 -11.97
CA LYS A 4 -13.21 -4.20 -10.76
C LYS A 4 -12.53 -4.73 -9.50
N THR A 5 -11.96 -5.94 -9.57
CA THR A 5 -11.21 -6.54 -8.46
C THR A 5 -9.95 -5.73 -8.12
N ILE A 6 -9.20 -5.29 -9.13
CA ILE A 6 -8.01 -4.44 -8.92
C ILE A 6 -8.40 -3.14 -8.21
N ALA A 7 -9.45 -2.45 -8.67
CA ALA A 7 -9.92 -1.21 -8.05
C ALA A 7 -10.34 -1.40 -6.58
N ILE A 8 -10.99 -2.52 -6.25
CA ILE A 8 -11.35 -2.86 -4.86
C ILE A 8 -10.08 -3.08 -4.01
N ILE A 9 -9.09 -3.80 -4.54
CA ILE A 9 -7.82 -4.03 -3.86
C ILE A 9 -7.09 -2.71 -3.61
N GLN A 10 -7.01 -1.82 -4.61
CA GLN A 10 -6.42 -0.49 -4.44
C GLN A 10 -7.11 0.27 -3.30
N CYS A 11 -8.44 0.31 -3.32
CA CYS A 11 -9.24 1.04 -2.33
C CYS A 11 -8.95 0.54 -0.90
N ILE A 12 -8.93 -0.78 -0.70
CA ILE A 12 -8.63 -1.39 0.61
C ILE A 12 -7.18 -1.09 1.04
N LEU A 13 -6.21 -1.26 0.13
CA LEU A 13 -4.79 -1.03 0.44
C LEU A 13 -4.52 0.42 0.85
N TYR A 14 -5.05 1.39 0.09
CA TYR A 14 -4.85 2.81 0.40
C TYR A 14 -5.55 3.24 1.69
N LEU A 15 -6.71 2.65 2.01
CA LEU A 15 -7.43 2.94 3.24
C LEU A 15 -6.69 2.42 4.48
N ILE A 16 -6.02 1.27 4.35
CA ILE A 16 -5.27 0.64 5.44
C ILE A 16 -3.84 1.20 5.56
N ALA A 17 -3.26 1.77 4.50
CA ALA A 17 -1.92 2.35 4.48
C ALA A 17 -1.62 3.31 5.65
N PRO A 18 -2.46 4.35 5.94
CA PRO A 18 -2.21 5.26 7.06
C PRO A 18 -2.33 4.56 8.41
N TYR A 19 -3.21 3.57 8.52
CA TYR A 19 -3.36 2.79 9.75
C TYR A 19 -2.14 1.91 10.04
N ILE A 20 -1.58 1.25 9.02
CA ILE A 20 -0.34 0.46 9.15
C ILE A 20 0.85 1.38 9.48
N ALA A 21 0.99 2.51 8.79
CA ALA A 21 2.04 3.48 9.07
C ALA A 21 1.97 4.00 10.52
N LEU A 22 0.75 4.26 11.01
CA LEU A 22 0.51 4.66 12.40
C LEU A 22 0.86 3.55 13.39
N GLN A 23 0.46 2.29 13.13
CA GLN A 23 0.82 1.17 13.99
C GLN A 23 2.34 0.95 14.06
N LEU A 24 3.04 0.97 12.93
CA LEU A 24 4.50 0.84 12.87
C LEU A 24 5.20 1.94 13.66
N CYS A 25 4.71 3.18 13.55
CA CYS A 25 5.21 4.31 14.31
C CYS A 25 4.95 4.17 15.81
N ARG A 26 3.77 3.66 16.21
CA ARG A 26 3.42 3.42 17.63
C ARG A 26 4.19 2.27 18.27
N MET A 27 4.52 1.24 17.49
CA MET A 27 5.26 0.06 17.95
C MET A 27 6.73 0.42 18.24
N ASN A 28 7.29 1.36 17.48
CA ASN A 28 8.57 2.01 17.75
C ASN A 28 8.36 3.27 18.61
N ARG A 29 7.92 3.09 19.86
CA ARG A 29 7.58 4.16 20.83
C ARG A 29 8.68 5.22 21.07
N SER A 30 9.92 4.96 20.63
CA SER A 30 11.08 5.84 20.80
C SER A 30 11.28 6.84 19.66
N ILE A 31 10.69 6.61 18.47
CA ILE A 31 10.99 7.41 17.27
C ILE A 31 9.71 7.99 16.66
N VAL A 32 8.88 8.57 17.52
CA VAL A 32 7.74 9.40 17.10
C VAL A 32 8.29 10.77 16.70
N THR A 33 9.06 10.80 15.62
CA THR A 33 9.30 12.04 14.89
C THR A 33 8.29 12.01 13.75
N ASP A 34 7.42 13.02 13.63
CA ASP A 34 6.38 13.10 12.58
C ASP A 34 6.94 12.75 11.18
N ASN A 35 8.20 13.08 10.93
CA ASN A 35 8.93 12.72 9.70
C ASN A 35 8.93 11.22 9.39
N LEU A 36 9.06 10.33 10.38
CA LEU A 36 9.07 8.89 10.13
C LEU A 36 7.70 8.37 9.73
N PHE A 37 6.62 8.91 10.29
CA PHE A 37 5.26 8.56 9.85
C PHE A 37 5.08 8.90 8.37
N PHE A 38 5.47 10.11 7.95
CA PHE A 38 5.41 10.50 6.54
C PHE A 38 6.32 9.65 5.65
N ILE A 39 7.53 9.32 6.10
CA ILE A 39 8.45 8.44 5.35
C ILE A 39 7.83 7.05 5.16
N PHE A 40 7.27 6.44 6.22
CA PHE A 40 6.61 5.14 6.13
C PHE A 40 5.37 5.18 5.25
N LEU A 41 4.57 6.25 5.36
CA LEU A 41 3.39 6.43 4.53
C LEU A 41 3.75 6.55 3.04
N ILE A 42 4.79 7.32 2.71
CA ILE A 42 5.31 7.46 1.35
C ILE A 42 5.86 6.12 0.84
N LEU A 43 6.63 5.41 1.66
CA LEU A 43 7.17 4.09 1.30
C LEU A 43 6.05 3.08 1.03
N LEU A 44 5.04 3.00 1.91
CA LEU A 44 3.88 2.13 1.73
C LEU A 44 3.13 2.48 0.46
N THR A 45 2.91 3.78 0.21
CA THR A 45 2.21 4.27 -0.98
C THR A 45 2.91 3.85 -2.26
N ILE A 46 4.23 4.02 -2.35
CA ILE A 46 5.02 3.60 -3.51
C ILE A 46 5.02 2.07 -3.65
N SER A 47 5.14 1.35 -2.53
CA SER A 47 5.13 -0.13 -2.52
C SER A 47 3.78 -0.70 -2.98
N PHE A 48 2.68 -0.10 -2.55
CA PHE A 48 1.34 -0.44 -2.97
C PHE A 48 1.13 -0.15 -4.45
N TRP A 49 1.53 1.05 -4.90
CA TRP A 49 1.50 1.40 -6.33
C TRP A 49 2.23 0.35 -7.18
N PHE A 50 3.45 -0.01 -6.80
CA PHE A 50 4.24 -1.01 -7.51
C PHE A 50 3.60 -2.40 -7.47
N SER A 51 3.04 -2.80 -6.33
CA SER A 51 2.36 -4.10 -6.18
C SER A 51 1.11 -4.19 -7.06
N ILE A 52 0.33 -3.12 -7.15
CA ILE A 52 -0.85 -3.04 -8.01
C ILE A 52 -0.43 -3.12 -9.48
N TRP A 53 0.60 -2.37 -9.88
CA TRP A 53 1.11 -2.42 -11.25
C TRP A 53 1.59 -3.82 -11.64
N LYS A 54 2.33 -4.49 -10.75
CA LYS A 54 2.77 -5.87 -10.95
C LYS A 54 1.59 -6.85 -11.01
N LEU A 55 0.58 -6.67 -10.14
CA LEU A 55 -0.63 -7.49 -10.12
C LEU A 55 -1.42 -7.34 -11.41
N GLU A 56 -1.58 -6.11 -11.92
CA GLU A 56 -2.26 -5.84 -13.18
C GLU A 56 -1.56 -6.55 -14.35
N LYS A 57 -0.22 -6.46 -14.42
CA LYS A 57 0.57 -7.15 -15.44
C LYS A 57 0.47 -8.68 -15.36
N ALA A 58 0.49 -9.24 -14.16
CA ALA A 58 0.32 -10.69 -13.97
C ALA A 58 -1.07 -11.15 -14.43
N LEU A 59 -2.11 -10.37 -14.12
CA LEU A 59 -3.49 -10.68 -14.49
C LEU A 59 -3.75 -10.64 -16.01
N ASP A 60 -2.99 -9.81 -16.72
CA ASP A 60 -3.01 -9.67 -18.18
C ASP A 60 -2.32 -10.88 -18.85
N ASN A 61 -1.14 -11.27 -18.35
CA ASN A 61 -0.40 -12.45 -18.81
C ASN A 61 -1.14 -13.78 -18.57
N ASP A 62 -1.91 -13.89 -17.48
CA ASP A 62 -2.70 -15.09 -17.16
C ASP A 62 -3.97 -15.21 -18.05
N SER A 63 -4.21 -14.25 -18.95
CA SER A 63 -5.35 -14.29 -19.90
C SER A 63 -4.99 -14.78 -21.31
N GLN A 64 -3.72 -15.14 -21.54
CA GLN A 64 -3.23 -15.79 -22.77
C GLN A 64 -3.24 -17.31 -22.65
#